data_AF-A0A931T599-F1
#
_entry.id   AF-A0A931T599-F1
#
_cell.length_a   1.000
_cell.length_b   1.000
_cell.length_c   1.000
_cell.angle_alpha   90.00
_cell.angle_beta   90.00
_cell.angle_gamma   90.00
#
_symmetry.space_group_name_H-M   'P 1'
#
loop_
_entity.id
_entity.type
_entity.pdbx_description
1 polymer ?
#
loop_
_entity_poly.entity_id
_entity_poly.type
_entity_poly.pdbx_seq_one_letter_code
_entity_poly.pdbx_strand_id
1 'polypeptide(L)'
;MDPELTPEMRHIPSLHDIVERVDVRLRTIAAIVAASIEGGRVSAPGDAAAAEELLTSVVRWLDRLAEHNRHFRRNVNSPEAPIAARLQIAFDNAVGALRGLDEKLFRKRANLHSFDKSHGEGVFGCVLAIGDLVFRAAEVASKFDRAIFSKIFERVLANATMPELRLVSPSEPRRE
;
A
#
# COMPACT_ATOMS: atom_id res chain seq x y z
N MET A 1 8.01 30.55 31.06
CA MET A 1 6.95 29.79 30.38
C MET A 1 7.67 28.80 29.49
N ASP A 2 7.74 27.55 29.92
CA ASP A 2 8.24 26.48 29.06
C ASP A 2 7.25 26.31 27.90
N PRO A 3 7.72 26.24 26.64
CA PRO A 3 6.86 25.82 25.55
C PRO A 3 6.42 24.40 25.87
N GLU A 4 5.11 24.21 26.07
CA GLU A 4 4.50 22.89 26.19
C GLU A 4 5.08 22.01 25.08
N LEU A 5 5.84 20.99 25.48
CA LEU A 5 6.12 19.83 24.66
C LEU A 5 4.77 19.17 24.40
N THR A 6 4.03 19.68 23.41
CA THR A 6 2.92 18.96 22.82
C THR A 6 3.53 17.63 22.38
N PRO A 7 3.07 16.48 22.89
CA PRO A 7 3.65 15.20 22.49
C PRO A 7 3.62 15.16 20.97
N GLU A 8 4.78 15.06 20.31
CA GLU A 8 4.87 14.93 18.86
C GLU A 8 4.09 13.67 18.49
N MET A 9 2.85 13.89 18.07
CA MET A 9 1.90 12.82 17.88
C MET A 9 2.27 12.04 16.64
N ARG A 10 2.29 10.70 16.75
CA ARG A 10 2.41 9.76 15.62
C ARG A 10 1.58 10.28 14.44
N HIS A 11 2.25 10.85 13.45
CA HIS A 11 1.59 11.52 12.35
C HIS A 11 1.00 10.42 11.44
N ILE A 12 -0.31 10.19 11.50
CA ILE A 12 -0.98 9.41 10.47
C ILE A 12 -0.69 10.15 9.15
N PRO A 13 -0.15 9.46 8.11
CA PRO A 13 0.14 10.10 6.83
C PRO A 13 -1.13 10.69 6.20
N SER A 14 -0.97 11.58 5.23
CA SER A 14 -2.14 12.11 4.52
C SER A 14 -2.86 10.99 3.76
N LEU A 15 -4.15 11.18 3.45
CA LEU A 15 -4.90 10.23 2.65
C LEU A 15 -4.27 10.06 1.26
N HIS A 16 -3.72 11.14 0.70
CA HIS A 16 -2.94 11.10 -0.54
C HIS A 16 -1.74 10.15 -0.42
N ASP A 17 -0.92 10.28 0.62
CA ASP A 17 0.26 9.41 0.82
C ASP A 17 -0.13 7.95 1.02
N ILE A 18 -1.27 7.70 1.66
CA ILE A 18 -1.80 6.35 1.87
C ILE A 18 -2.26 5.75 0.54
N VAL A 19 -3.01 6.51 -0.27
CA VAL A 19 -3.46 6.07 -1.59
C VAL A 19 -2.25 5.78 -2.48
N GLU A 20 -1.27 6.68 -2.54
CA GLU A 20 -0.06 6.47 -3.34
C GLU A 20 0.72 5.23 -2.89
N ARG A 21 0.85 5.03 -1.58
CA ARG A 21 1.54 3.85 -1.02
C ARG A 21 0.83 2.56 -1.41
N VAL A 22 -0.49 2.51 -1.31
CA VAL A 22 -1.27 1.31 -1.67
C VAL A 22 -1.27 1.08 -3.18
N ASP A 23 -1.60 2.11 -3.96
CA ASP A 23 -1.86 2.01 -5.41
C ASP A 23 -0.57 1.88 -6.23
N VAL A 24 0.49 2.59 -5.85
CA VAL A 24 1.73 2.61 -6.62
C VAL A 24 2.73 1.62 -6.05
N ARG A 25 3.07 1.72 -4.76
CA ARG A 25 4.16 0.90 -4.18
C ARG A 25 3.72 -0.54 -3.92
N LEU A 26 2.71 -0.74 -3.08
CA LEU A 26 2.32 -2.07 -2.61
C LEU A 26 1.71 -2.90 -3.75
N ARG A 27 0.86 -2.30 -4.59
CA ARG A 27 0.33 -2.95 -5.81
C ARG A 27 1.46 -3.43 -6.73
N THR A 28 2.45 -2.58 -6.99
CA THR A 28 3.57 -2.94 -7.86
C THR A 28 4.35 -4.13 -7.33
N ILE A 29 4.71 -4.10 -6.04
CA ILE A 29 5.47 -5.20 -5.43
C ILE A 29 4.65 -6.49 -5.46
N ALA A 30 3.38 -6.44 -5.05
CA ALA A 30 2.50 -7.60 -5.05
C ALA A 30 2.32 -8.20 -6.46
N ALA A 31 2.20 -7.36 -7.49
CA ALA A 31 2.11 -7.82 -8.88
C ALA A 31 3.38 -8.51 -9.36
N ILE A 32 4.57 -8.00 -8.98
CA ILE A 32 5.85 -8.64 -9.31
C ILE A 32 5.95 -10.01 -8.63
N VAL A 33 5.58 -10.10 -7.35
CA VAL A 33 5.59 -11.36 -6.61
C VAL A 33 4.62 -12.37 -7.22
N ALA A 34 3.39 -11.94 -7.54
CA ALA A 34 2.38 -12.80 -8.17
C ALA A 34 2.87 -13.33 -9.54
N ALA A 35 3.45 -12.47 -10.37
CA ALA A 35 4.01 -12.88 -11.65
C ALA A 35 5.19 -13.86 -11.51
N SER A 36 6.01 -13.73 -10.46
CA SER A 36 7.09 -14.68 -10.16
C SER A 36 6.56 -16.05 -9.71
N ILE A 37 5.45 -16.10 -8.97
CA ILE A 37 4.76 -17.35 -8.59
C ILE A 37 4.19 -18.03 -9.85
N GLU A 38 3.42 -17.29 -10.66
CA GLU A 38 2.75 -17.81 -11.86
C GLU A 38 3.75 -18.20 -12.97
N GLY A 39 4.87 -17.48 -13.07
CA GLY A 39 5.93 -17.73 -14.06
C GLY A 39 6.73 -19.02 -13.85
N GLY A 40 6.43 -19.82 -12.82
CA GLY A 40 6.93 -21.18 -12.68
C GLY A 40 8.44 -21.30 -12.43
N ARG A 41 9.13 -20.21 -12.06
CA ARG A 41 10.56 -20.24 -11.66
C ARG A 41 10.72 -20.77 -10.24
N VAL A 42 10.01 -21.84 -9.93
CA VAL A 42 9.89 -22.36 -8.58
C VAL A 42 10.91 -23.48 -8.41
N SER A 43 12.12 -23.12 -7.97
CA SER A 43 13.11 -24.11 -7.57
C SER A 43 12.72 -24.83 -6.27
N ALA A 44 11.83 -24.23 -5.46
CA ALA A 44 11.33 -24.77 -4.19
C ALA A 44 9.80 -24.59 -4.08
N PRO A 45 8.99 -25.63 -4.36
CA PRO A 45 7.52 -25.55 -4.38
C PRO A 45 6.89 -25.03 -3.09
N GLY A 46 7.51 -25.33 -1.94
CA GLY A 46 7.03 -24.87 -0.63
C GLY A 46 7.12 -23.36 -0.44
N ASP A 47 8.17 -22.71 -0.96
CA ASP A 47 8.32 -21.26 -0.85
C ASP A 47 7.30 -20.52 -1.72
N ALA A 48 6.98 -21.04 -2.91
CA ALA A 48 5.95 -20.45 -3.77
C ALA A 48 4.56 -20.51 -3.13
N ALA A 49 4.19 -21.65 -2.54
CA ALA A 49 2.94 -21.78 -1.80
C ALA A 49 2.87 -20.84 -0.60
N ALA A 50 3.96 -20.69 0.15
CA ALA A 50 4.02 -19.76 1.28
C ALA A 50 3.89 -18.29 0.84
N ALA A 51 4.52 -17.90 -0.29
CA ALA A 51 4.36 -16.57 -0.85
C ALA A 51 2.92 -16.31 -1.32
N GLU A 52 2.28 -17.30 -1.95
CA GLU A 52 0.87 -17.20 -2.37
C GLU A 52 -0.10 -17.08 -1.20
N GLU A 53 0.14 -17.78 -0.09
CA GLU A 53 -0.66 -17.65 1.14
C GLU A 53 -0.55 -16.24 1.74
N LEU A 54 0.64 -15.65 1.73
CA LEU A 54 0.86 -14.26 2.15
C LEU A 54 0.09 -13.29 1.24
N LEU A 55 0.12 -13.48 -0.07
CA LEU A 55 -0.66 -12.67 -1.02
C LEU A 55 -2.18 -12.87 -0.85
N THR A 56 -2.63 -14.08 -0.54
CA THR A 56 -4.04 -14.32 -0.17
C THR A 56 -4.43 -13.56 1.09
N SER A 57 -3.51 -13.43 2.05
CA SER A 57 -3.73 -12.62 3.25
C SER A 57 -3.75 -11.12 2.92
N VAL A 58 -2.95 -10.65 1.97
CA VAL A 58 -3.00 -9.29 1.42
C VAL A 58 -4.40 -8.98 0.86
N VAL A 59 -4.97 -9.89 0.05
CA VAL A 59 -6.33 -9.73 -0.49
C VAL A 59 -7.35 -9.53 0.64
N ARG A 60 -7.30 -10.34 1.71
CA ARG A 60 -8.22 -10.21 2.86
C ARG A 60 -8.10 -8.86 3.56
N TRP A 61 -6.88 -8.34 3.70
CA TRP A 61 -6.65 -7.03 4.32
C TRP A 61 -7.07 -5.87 3.40
N LEU A 62 -6.91 -6.01 2.08
CA LEU A 62 -7.42 -5.04 1.11
C LEU A 62 -8.95 -5.00 1.11
N ASP A 63 -9.62 -6.15 1.20
CA ASP A 63 -11.08 -6.22 1.34
C ASP A 63 -11.53 -5.53 2.65
N ARG A 64 -10.83 -5.79 3.76
CA ARG A 64 -11.10 -5.12 5.05
C ARG A 64 -10.85 -3.61 4.99
N LEU A 65 -9.83 -3.19 4.27
CA LEU A 65 -9.55 -1.78 4.02
C LEU A 65 -10.70 -1.13 3.25
N ALA A 66 -11.25 -1.80 2.24
CA ALA A 66 -12.41 -1.33 1.49
C ALA A 66 -13.68 -1.24 2.36
N GLU A 67 -13.89 -2.17 3.29
CA GLU A 67 -15.03 -2.18 4.23
C GLU A 67 -15.08 -0.95 5.14
N HIS A 68 -13.95 -0.26 5.37
CA HIS A 68 -13.95 1.01 6.11
C HIS A 68 -14.71 2.13 5.40
N ASN A 69 -15.00 2.00 4.10
CA ASN A 69 -15.91 2.87 3.37
C ASN A 69 -17.23 2.12 3.11
N ARG A 70 -18.30 2.49 3.85
CA ARG A 70 -19.62 1.80 3.86
C ARG A 70 -20.30 1.68 2.49
N HIS A 71 -19.78 2.36 1.47
CA HIS A 71 -20.29 2.33 0.11
C HIS A 71 -19.71 1.21 -0.76
N PHE A 72 -18.65 0.52 -0.32
CA PHE A 72 -18.09 -0.61 -1.07
C PHE A 72 -18.73 -1.92 -0.66
N ARG A 73 -19.41 -2.58 -1.61
CA ARG A 73 -19.83 -3.97 -1.46
C ARG A 73 -18.58 -4.85 -1.49
N ARG A 74 -18.46 -5.74 -0.50
CA ARG A 74 -17.43 -6.77 -0.47
C ARG A 74 -17.52 -7.58 -1.76
N ASN A 75 -16.53 -7.43 -2.64
CA ASN A 75 -16.45 -8.31 -3.80
C ASN A 75 -16.12 -9.70 -3.30
N VAL A 76 -17.00 -10.66 -3.61
CA VAL A 76 -16.72 -12.08 -3.42
C VAL A 76 -15.72 -12.45 -4.48
N ASN A 77 -14.43 -12.26 -4.18
CA ASN A 77 -13.34 -12.77 -5.00
C ASN A 77 -13.58 -14.28 -5.19
N SER A 78 -13.67 -14.77 -6.43
CA SER A 78 -13.72 -16.21 -6.66
C SER A 78 -12.45 -16.82 -6.08
N PRO A 79 -12.56 -17.76 -5.12
CA PRO A 79 -11.37 -18.37 -4.52
C PRO A 79 -10.55 -19.16 -5.54
N GLU A 80 -11.15 -19.53 -6.67
CA GLU A 80 -10.53 -20.29 -7.77
C GLU A 80 -9.79 -19.40 -8.78
N ALA A 81 -9.96 -18.08 -8.72
CA ALA A 81 -9.26 -17.18 -9.64
C ALA A 81 -7.75 -17.10 -9.29
N PRO A 82 -6.87 -16.93 -10.30
CA PRO A 82 -5.44 -16.74 -10.07
C PRO A 82 -5.16 -15.60 -9.09
N ILE A 83 -4.10 -15.76 -8.29
CA ILE A 83 -3.76 -14.80 -7.24
C ILE A 83 -3.50 -13.39 -7.80
N ALA A 84 -2.92 -13.25 -8.98
CA ALA A 84 -2.71 -11.95 -9.63
C ALA A 84 -4.03 -11.23 -9.92
N ALA A 85 -5.03 -11.94 -10.45
CA ALA A 85 -6.35 -11.38 -10.75
C ALA A 85 -7.09 -10.96 -9.48
N ARG A 86 -7.02 -11.78 -8.43
CA ARG A 86 -7.63 -11.48 -7.12
C ARG A 86 -7.00 -10.25 -6.48
N LEU A 87 -5.68 -10.12 -6.54
CA LEU A 87 -4.96 -8.94 -6.06
C LEU A 87 -5.37 -7.68 -6.83
N GLN A 88 -5.44 -7.75 -8.17
CA GLN A 88 -5.83 -6.60 -9.00
C GLN A 88 -7.19 -6.04 -8.57
N ILE A 89 -8.20 -6.91 -8.47
CA ILE A 89 -9.56 -6.53 -8.04
C ILE A 89 -9.54 -5.93 -6.63
N ALA A 90 -8.82 -6.58 -5.70
CA ALA A 90 -8.75 -6.13 -4.32
C ALA A 90 -8.07 -4.75 -4.18
N PHE A 91 -7.00 -4.50 -4.92
CA PHE A 91 -6.34 -3.19 -4.95
C PHE A 91 -7.24 -2.11 -5.56
N ASP A 92 -7.92 -2.40 -6.68
CA ASP A 92 -8.83 -1.43 -7.32
C ASP A 92 -9.96 -1.02 -6.37
N ASN A 93 -10.54 -1.99 -5.67
CA ASN A 93 -11.56 -1.73 -4.66
C ASN A 93 -11.04 -0.93 -3.47
N ALA A 94 -9.90 -1.33 -2.91
CA ALA A 94 -9.31 -0.65 -1.76
C ALA A 94 -8.92 0.80 -2.10
N VAL A 95 -8.32 1.02 -3.26
CA VAL A 95 -7.96 2.36 -3.74
C VAL A 95 -9.20 3.20 -4.03
N GLY A 96 -10.23 2.62 -4.66
CA GLY A 96 -11.51 3.28 -4.85
C GLY A 96 -12.16 3.69 -3.52
N ALA A 97 -12.15 2.80 -2.53
CA ALA A 97 -12.67 3.06 -1.20
C ALA A 97 -11.89 4.17 -0.49
N LEU A 98 -10.55 4.14 -0.55
CA LEU A 98 -9.69 5.18 0.01
C LEU A 98 -9.93 6.55 -0.65
N ARG A 99 -10.02 6.61 -1.98
CA ARG A 99 -10.31 7.85 -2.73
C ARG A 99 -11.69 8.42 -2.42
N GLY A 100 -12.64 7.58 -2.01
CA GLY A 100 -13.97 7.98 -1.59
C GLY A 100 -14.07 8.45 -0.12
N LEU A 101 -12.98 8.44 0.65
CA LEU A 101 -12.99 8.94 2.02
C LEU A 101 -12.88 10.47 2.05
N ASP A 102 -13.68 11.12 2.89
CA ASP A 102 -13.53 12.55 3.16
C ASP A 102 -12.25 12.79 3.98
N GLU A 103 -11.32 13.55 3.42
CA GLU A 103 -10.03 13.87 4.04
C GLU A 103 -10.18 14.60 5.39
N LYS A 104 -11.21 15.42 5.55
CA LYS A 104 -11.48 16.14 6.81
C LYS A 104 -11.94 15.18 7.91
N LEU A 105 -12.70 14.14 7.55
CA LEU A 105 -13.12 13.09 8.48
C LEU A 105 -11.98 12.12 8.78
N PHE A 106 -11.14 11.81 7.78
CA PHE A 106 -9.97 10.95 7.93
C PHE A 106 -8.94 11.54 8.92
N ARG A 107 -8.68 12.84 8.83
CA ARG A 107 -7.77 13.56 9.74
C ARG A 107 -8.39 13.88 11.11
N LYS A 108 -9.70 13.72 11.27
CA LYS A 108 -10.37 14.01 12.54
C LYS A 108 -9.99 12.94 13.55
N ARG A 109 -9.14 13.32 14.52
CA ARG A 109 -8.82 12.48 15.67
C ARG A 109 -10.11 12.13 16.40
N ALA A 110 -10.19 10.90 16.86
CA ALA A 110 -11.01 10.64 18.03
C ALA A 110 -10.42 11.44 19.18
N ASN A 111 -11.24 12.24 19.88
CA ASN A 111 -10.77 12.81 21.14
C ASN A 111 -10.43 11.65 22.06
N LEU A 112 -9.29 11.68 22.75
CA LEU A 112 -8.89 10.64 23.71
C LEU A 112 -9.95 10.40 24.82
N HIS A 113 -10.90 11.33 24.98
CA HIS A 113 -12.04 11.27 25.89
C HIS A 113 -13.35 10.77 25.27
N SER A 114 -13.43 10.66 23.94
CA SER A 114 -14.50 9.95 23.25
C SER A 114 -13.96 8.57 22.88
N PHE A 115 -14.52 7.49 23.42
CA PHE A 115 -14.20 6.11 23.02
C PHE A 115 -14.49 5.79 21.53
N ASP A 116 -14.76 6.80 20.70
CA ASP A 116 -14.85 6.70 19.26
C ASP A 116 -13.48 6.33 18.69
N LYS A 117 -13.40 5.35 17.79
CA LYS A 117 -12.16 5.07 17.05
C LYS A 117 -12.10 5.99 15.85
N SER A 118 -10.97 6.66 15.62
CA SER A 118 -10.80 7.44 14.40
C SER A 118 -10.87 6.48 13.20
N HIS A 119 -11.61 6.84 12.14
CA HIS A 119 -11.61 6.03 10.91
C HIS A 119 -10.19 5.91 10.33
N GLY A 120 -9.34 6.90 10.56
CA GLY A 120 -7.94 6.92 10.14
C GLY A 120 -7.08 5.83 10.78
N GLU A 121 -7.28 5.49 12.05
CA GLU A 121 -6.51 4.43 12.72
C GLU A 121 -6.78 3.04 12.14
N GLY A 122 -8.05 2.72 11.88
CA GLY A 122 -8.43 1.44 11.28
C GLY A 122 -7.87 1.28 9.87
N VAL A 123 -7.99 2.32 9.05
CA VAL A 123 -7.43 2.40 7.70
C VAL A 123 -5.90 2.26 7.75
N PHE A 124 -5.23 3.04 8.60
CA PHE A 124 -3.78 3.01 8.69
C PHE A 124 -3.25 1.66 9.19
N GLY A 125 -3.93 1.04 10.16
CA GLY A 125 -3.61 -0.31 10.63
C GLY A 125 -3.70 -1.35 9.51
N CYS A 126 -4.71 -1.29 8.65
CA CYS A 126 -4.82 -2.16 7.48
C CYS A 126 -3.66 -1.92 6.51
N VAL A 127 -3.30 -0.67 6.22
CA VAL A 127 -2.19 -0.32 5.32
C VAL A 127 -0.86 -0.86 5.83
N LEU A 128 -0.61 -0.79 7.14
CA LEU A 128 0.60 -1.38 7.75
C LEU A 128 0.63 -2.90 7.60
N ALA A 129 -0.48 -3.58 7.86
CA ALA A 129 -0.59 -5.03 7.70
C ALA A 129 -0.39 -5.48 6.25
N ILE A 130 -0.98 -4.77 5.29
CA ILE A 130 -0.77 -5.01 3.86
C ILE A 130 0.72 -4.84 3.52
N GLY A 131 1.35 -3.77 4.01
CA GLY A 131 2.77 -3.52 3.81
C GLY A 131 3.65 -4.67 4.29
N ASP A 132 3.49 -5.09 5.55
CA ASP A 132 4.24 -6.21 6.13
C ASP A 132 4.11 -7.49 5.29
N LEU A 133 2.87 -7.86 4.95
CA LEU A 133 2.59 -9.09 4.20
C LEU A 133 3.18 -9.05 2.78
N VAL A 134 3.10 -7.92 2.09
CA VAL A 134 3.69 -7.76 0.75
C VAL A 134 5.21 -7.88 0.80
N PHE A 135 5.87 -7.27 1.79
CA PHE A 135 7.32 -7.36 1.92
C PHE A 135 7.77 -8.77 2.31
N ARG A 136 7.06 -9.44 3.22
CA ARG A 136 7.32 -10.85 3.55
C ARG A 136 7.12 -11.77 2.35
N ALA A 137 6.08 -11.53 1.54
CA ALA A 137 5.86 -12.29 0.31
C ALA A 137 7.03 -12.10 -0.68
N ALA A 138 7.54 -10.88 -0.83
CA ALA A 138 8.72 -10.60 -1.65
C ALA A 138 10.00 -11.27 -1.10
N GLU A 139 10.20 -11.26 0.21
CA GLU A 139 11.33 -11.94 0.86
C GLU A 139 11.28 -13.45 0.61
N VAL A 140 10.13 -14.09 0.81
CA VAL A 140 9.94 -15.52 0.51
C VAL A 140 10.17 -15.79 -0.97
N ALA A 141 9.61 -14.96 -1.85
CA ALA A 141 9.74 -15.13 -3.28
C ALA A 141 11.17 -14.95 -3.80
N SER A 142 11.99 -14.16 -3.12
CA SER A 142 13.42 -13.99 -3.44
C SER A 142 14.24 -15.28 -3.33
N LYS A 143 13.77 -16.25 -2.54
CA LYS A 143 14.44 -17.54 -2.36
C LYS A 143 14.41 -18.39 -3.63
N PHE A 144 13.35 -18.27 -4.44
CA PHE A 144 13.19 -19.01 -5.70
C PHE A 144 13.30 -18.13 -6.95
N ASP A 145 12.96 -16.85 -6.89
CA ASP A 145 13.23 -15.87 -7.94
C ASP A 145 14.22 -14.81 -7.45
N ARG A 146 15.51 -15.06 -7.66
CA ARG A 146 16.58 -14.13 -7.26
C ARG A 146 16.50 -12.76 -7.95
N ALA A 147 15.79 -12.67 -9.08
CA ALA A 147 15.62 -11.40 -9.81
C ALA A 147 14.54 -10.50 -9.20
N ILE A 148 13.82 -10.96 -8.16
CA ILE A 148 12.67 -10.23 -7.63
C ILE A 148 13.03 -8.85 -7.11
N PHE A 149 14.16 -8.73 -6.39
CA PHE A 149 14.60 -7.44 -5.85
C PHE A 149 15.01 -6.47 -6.94
N SER A 150 15.68 -6.93 -7.99
CA SER A 150 16.00 -6.10 -9.15
C SER A 150 14.74 -5.60 -9.83
N LYS A 151 13.76 -6.48 -10.09
CA LYS A 151 12.46 -6.11 -10.67
C LYS A 151 11.72 -5.08 -9.80
N ILE A 152 11.68 -5.30 -8.48
CA ILE A 152 11.05 -4.37 -7.54
C ILE A 152 11.77 -3.02 -7.56
N PHE A 153 13.09 -3.02 -7.48
CA PHE A 153 13.90 -1.81 -7.46
C PHE A 153 13.74 -1.00 -8.75
N GLU A 154 13.87 -1.63 -9.92
CA GLU A 154 13.65 -1.01 -11.23
C GLU A 154 12.27 -0.36 -11.32
N ARG A 155 11.23 -1.07 -10.86
CA ARG A 155 9.86 -0.57 -10.94
C ARG A 155 9.57 0.53 -9.93
N VAL A 156 10.13 0.45 -8.72
CA VAL A 156 10.03 1.52 -7.72
C VAL A 156 10.76 2.78 -8.20
N LEU A 157 11.93 2.65 -8.82
CA LEU A 157 12.64 3.78 -9.41
C LEU A 157 11.85 4.43 -10.55
N ALA A 158 11.29 3.61 -11.46
CA ALA A 158 10.45 4.11 -12.55
C ALA A 158 9.22 4.88 -12.02
N ASN A 159 8.68 4.45 -10.88
CA ASN A 159 7.55 5.13 -10.22
C ASN A 159 7.97 6.33 -9.37
N ALA A 160 9.25 6.49 -9.03
CA ALA A 160 9.78 7.64 -8.30
C ALA A 160 10.09 8.83 -9.22
N THR A 161 10.31 8.57 -10.51
CA THR A 161 10.56 9.60 -11.53
C THR A 161 9.26 10.14 -12.13
N MET A 162 8.55 10.98 -11.37
CA MET A 162 7.70 12.14 -11.78
C MET A 162 6.94 12.63 -10.54
N PRO A 163 7.26 13.83 -10.00
CA PRO A 163 7.08 15.09 -10.71
C PRO A 163 8.42 15.79 -11.02
N GLU A 164 8.41 16.61 -12.07
CA GLU A 164 9.49 17.52 -12.43
C GLU A 164 10.00 18.27 -11.19
N LEU A 165 11.16 17.86 -10.66
CA LEU A 165 12.11 18.81 -10.11
C LEU A 165 12.58 19.66 -11.28
N ARG A 166 11.77 20.67 -11.64
CA ARG A 166 12.31 21.86 -12.28
C ARG A 166 13.30 22.42 -11.27
N LEU A 167 14.56 22.04 -11.44
CA LEU A 167 15.68 22.84 -10.98
C LEU A 167 15.51 24.19 -11.66
N VAL A 168 14.82 25.11 -10.97
CA VAL A 168 14.87 26.52 -11.28
C VAL A 168 16.34 26.86 -11.12
N SER A 169 17.06 26.97 -12.24
CA SER A 169 18.42 27.50 -12.21
C SER A 169 18.35 28.89 -11.58
N PRO A 170 19.12 29.17 -10.52
CA PRO A 170 19.21 30.51 -9.97
C PRO A 170 20.09 31.34 -10.90
N SER A 171 19.54 31.76 -12.03
CA SER A 171 20.24 32.70 -12.91
C SER A 171 19.25 33.47 -13.77
N GLU A 172 18.73 34.55 -13.21
CA GLU A 172 18.67 35.82 -13.92
C GLU A 172 18.57 36.98 -12.92
N PRO A 173 19.58 37.88 -12.86
CA PRO A 173 19.43 39.11 -12.10
C PRO A 173 18.36 39.97 -12.76
N ARG A 174 17.38 40.42 -11.96
CA ARG A 174 16.46 41.48 -12.37
C ARG A 174 17.30 42.68 -12.79
N ARG A 175 17.32 42.98 -14.10
CA ARG A 175 17.74 44.29 -14.56
C ARG A 175 16.68 45.30 -14.11
N GLU A 176 17.18 46.34 -13.47
CA GLU A 176 16.47 47.50 -12.93
C GLU A 176 15.59 48.19 -13.97
#